data_AF-A0A3C0Y0M4-F1
#
_entry.id   AF-A0A3C0Y0M4-F1
#
_cell.length_a   1.000
_cell.length_b   1.000
_cell.length_c   1.000
_cell.angle_alpha   90.00
_cell.angle_beta   90.00
_cell.angle_gamma   90.00
#
_symmetry.space_group_name_H-M   'P 1'
#
loop_
_entity.id
_entity.type
_entity.pdbx_description
1 polymer ?
#
loop_
_entity_poly.entity_id
_entity_poly.type
_entity_poly.pdbx_seq_one_letter_code
_entity_poly.pdbx_strand_id
1 'polypeptide(L)'
;MSASPDYELLKERSELAGYRLHSLAGECILPEPYGEYFRKEADFLLHGTYDDLLPGAYDRSYTNPAYAVSLFGERMGKLLSFLAYELTSVIPMRAEGDIRLEDRTILCELFLECYTAFMAESADTIGDGDSGSAPDPKIPDMLAGDLHSIIRNFITDYTDVTVADRIRDLVDPSRDFARRIIMEADLSDPAYLDLFGEYVSEDTRRLAGFLATLPEEDIRSMAGTFTGGFIKGFETTGKDISKKKTVNIRYKLGFERLVRASVESFRKAGLDVTIYRRPLHAAVRNGLTRIGYSGDPVNEQMDYDHREDEALFLDKAYAERKLEVARAAFEEVKEMAAVFAGPAVMERFGMHDFEPVNHRESWSLSDEQRQLANTTKARYAQIQNEYIDPEGRSYTIISYPVPEIGADFEEIFKETVNI
;
A
#
# COMPACT_ATOMS: atom_id res chain seq x y z
N MET A 1 4.79 -25.74 16.38
CA MET A 1 3.57 -26.07 15.60
C MET A 1 4.04 -26.24 14.17
N SER A 2 3.78 -27.39 13.53
CA SER A 2 4.04 -27.53 12.09
C SER A 2 3.13 -26.55 11.34
N ALA A 3 3.63 -25.87 10.31
CA ALA A 3 2.79 -25.00 9.53
C ALA A 3 1.71 -25.80 8.76
N SER A 4 0.64 -25.13 8.32
CA SER A 4 -0.39 -25.76 7.50
C SER A 4 0.20 -26.19 6.15
N PRO A 5 -0.34 -27.24 5.49
CA PRO A 5 0.10 -27.65 4.16
C PRO A 5 0.09 -26.51 3.14
N ASP A 6 -0.90 -25.61 3.21
CA ASP A 6 -1.02 -24.45 2.30
C ASP A 6 0.12 -23.44 2.50
N TYR A 7 0.59 -23.25 3.73
CA TYR A 7 1.68 -22.33 4.02
C TYR A 7 3.05 -22.89 3.60
N GLU A 8 3.29 -24.20 3.73
CA GLU A 8 4.51 -24.83 3.21
C GLU A 8 4.59 -24.74 1.68
N LEU A 9 3.46 -24.96 0.99
CA LEU A 9 3.38 -24.75 -0.45
C LEU A 9 3.65 -23.29 -0.85
N LEU A 10 3.10 -22.33 -0.10
CA LEU A 10 3.36 -20.91 -0.34
C LEU A 10 4.84 -20.56 -0.17
N LYS A 11 5.51 -21.12 0.85
CA LYS A 11 6.95 -20.95 1.03
C LYS A 11 7.75 -21.49 -0.14
N GLU A 12 7.45 -22.71 -0.58
CA GLU A 12 8.10 -23.33 -1.73
C GLU A 12 7.97 -22.46 -2.99
N ARG A 13 6.76 -21.95 -3.28
CA ARG A 13 6.51 -21.00 -4.37
C ARG A 13 7.37 -19.74 -4.24
N SER A 14 7.41 -19.16 -3.04
CA SER A 14 8.20 -17.95 -2.75
C SER A 14 9.69 -18.18 -3.00
N GLU A 15 10.22 -19.31 -2.55
CA GLU A 15 11.63 -19.71 -2.75
C GLU A 15 11.94 -19.93 -4.23
N LEU A 16 11.08 -20.65 -4.96
CA LEU A 16 11.23 -20.89 -6.40
C LEU A 16 11.21 -19.58 -7.20
N ALA A 17 10.29 -18.68 -6.88
CA ALA A 17 10.24 -17.36 -7.50
C ALA A 17 11.54 -16.57 -7.22
N GLY A 18 12.02 -16.60 -5.97
CA GLY A 18 13.29 -15.98 -5.58
C GLY A 18 14.50 -16.51 -6.36
N TYR A 19 14.63 -17.84 -6.50
CA TYR A 19 15.70 -18.45 -7.30
C TYR A 19 15.64 -18.04 -8.78
N ARG A 20 14.43 -17.95 -9.34
CA ARG A 20 14.25 -17.53 -10.72
C ARG A 20 14.61 -16.06 -10.92
N LEU A 21 14.20 -15.17 -10.01
CA LEU A 21 14.57 -13.76 -10.02
C LEU A 21 16.09 -13.58 -9.98
N HIS A 22 16.78 -14.33 -9.11
CA HIS A 22 18.24 -14.25 -8.99
C HIS A 22 18.95 -14.70 -10.27
N SER A 23 18.43 -15.74 -10.92
CA SER A 23 18.96 -16.21 -12.21
C SER A 23 18.73 -15.17 -13.31
N LEU A 24 17.52 -14.60 -13.38
CA LEU A 24 17.11 -13.61 -14.37
C LEU A 24 17.95 -12.34 -14.31
N ALA A 25 18.31 -11.87 -13.11
CA ALA A 25 19.12 -10.66 -12.94
C ALA A 25 20.48 -10.70 -13.69
N GLY A 26 20.99 -11.91 -13.98
CA GLY A 26 22.21 -12.14 -14.79
C GLY A 26 21.98 -12.53 -16.26
N GLU A 27 20.73 -12.64 -16.71
CA GLU A 27 20.40 -13.09 -18.06
C GLU A 27 20.42 -11.96 -19.10
N CYS A 28 21.15 -12.17 -20.20
CA CYS A 28 21.18 -11.27 -21.37
C CYS A 28 20.47 -11.90 -22.57
N ILE A 29 19.22 -12.34 -22.37
CA ILE A 29 18.45 -13.07 -23.39
C ILE A 29 17.55 -12.14 -24.20
N LEU A 30 16.81 -11.25 -23.51
CA LEU A 30 15.92 -10.29 -24.17
C LEU A 30 16.72 -9.13 -24.79
N PRO A 31 16.28 -8.59 -25.94
CA PRO A 31 16.90 -7.41 -26.53
C PRO A 31 16.67 -6.16 -25.67
N GLU A 32 17.59 -5.20 -25.80
CA GLU A 32 17.42 -3.89 -25.16
C GLU A 32 16.38 -3.03 -25.88
N PRO A 33 15.60 -2.20 -25.16
CA PRO A 33 15.70 -1.87 -23.72
C PRO A 33 14.97 -2.82 -22.75
N TYR A 34 14.33 -3.89 -23.23
CA TYR A 34 13.52 -4.78 -22.38
C TYR A 34 14.37 -5.66 -21.45
N GLY A 35 15.53 -6.13 -21.93
CA GLY A 35 16.47 -6.88 -21.10
C GLY A 35 16.91 -6.11 -19.86
N GLU A 36 17.24 -4.82 -20.00
CA GLU A 36 17.60 -3.95 -18.89
C GLU A 36 16.44 -3.76 -17.91
N TYR A 37 15.21 -3.55 -18.41
CA TYR A 37 14.02 -3.44 -17.56
C TYR A 37 13.87 -4.66 -16.64
N PHE A 38 13.83 -5.86 -17.22
CA PHE A 38 13.61 -7.07 -16.44
C PHE A 38 14.78 -7.36 -15.48
N ARG A 39 16.03 -7.11 -15.86
CA ARG A 39 17.15 -7.29 -14.92
C ARG A 39 17.08 -6.32 -13.74
N LYS A 40 16.76 -5.04 -13.98
CA LYS A 40 16.65 -4.02 -12.93
C LYS A 40 15.47 -4.28 -12.01
N GLU A 41 14.30 -4.59 -12.55
CA GLU A 41 13.12 -4.88 -11.74
C GLU A 41 13.25 -6.19 -10.96
N ALA A 42 13.96 -7.19 -11.51
CA ALA A 42 14.29 -8.41 -10.77
C ALA A 42 15.23 -8.12 -9.58
N ASP A 43 16.26 -7.30 -9.79
CA ASP A 43 17.16 -6.84 -8.73
C ASP A 43 16.38 -6.04 -7.67
N PHE A 44 15.50 -5.14 -8.10
CA PHE A 44 14.62 -4.38 -7.20
C PHE A 44 13.69 -5.30 -6.39
N LEU A 45 13.12 -6.35 -7.00
CA LEU A 45 12.31 -7.36 -6.32
C LEU A 45 13.09 -8.22 -5.31
N LEU A 46 14.42 -8.25 -5.39
CA LEU A 46 15.27 -8.93 -4.41
C LEU A 46 15.84 -7.97 -3.35
N HIS A 47 16.24 -6.77 -3.77
CA HIS A 47 17.14 -5.88 -3.02
C HIS A 47 16.72 -4.42 -3.01
N GLY A 48 15.68 -4.05 -3.77
CA GLY A 48 15.22 -2.68 -3.93
C GLY A 48 14.88 -2.00 -2.60
N THR A 49 15.19 -0.71 -2.54
CA THR A 49 15.03 0.18 -1.39
C THR A 49 14.26 1.44 -1.79
N TYR A 50 13.92 2.29 -0.83
CA TYR A 50 13.31 3.58 -1.14
C TYR A 50 14.27 4.57 -1.80
N ASP A 51 15.59 4.38 -1.68
CA ASP A 51 16.58 5.25 -2.32
C ASP A 51 16.46 5.18 -3.85
N ASP A 52 16.09 4.01 -4.38
CA ASP A 52 15.83 3.78 -5.81
C ASP A 52 14.60 4.55 -6.33
N LEU A 53 13.73 5.02 -5.43
CA LEU A 53 12.45 5.67 -5.73
C LEU A 53 12.45 7.17 -5.43
N LEU A 54 13.58 7.72 -4.97
CA LEU A 54 13.69 9.14 -4.61
C LEU A 54 13.48 10.06 -5.83
N PRO A 55 12.98 11.30 -5.63
CA PRO A 55 12.66 12.21 -6.72
C PRO A 55 13.82 12.48 -7.69
N GLY A 56 15.06 12.49 -7.20
CA GLY A 56 16.25 12.75 -8.01
C GLY A 56 16.53 11.72 -9.11
N ALA A 57 15.97 10.51 -9.01
CA ALA A 57 16.11 9.46 -10.02
C ALA A 57 14.85 9.32 -10.92
N TYR A 58 13.76 10.03 -10.59
CA TYR A 58 12.44 9.75 -11.15
C TYR A 58 12.34 9.93 -12.67
N ASP A 59 13.01 10.94 -13.23
CA ASP A 59 13.01 11.20 -14.68
C ASP A 59 13.61 10.05 -15.52
N ARG A 60 14.28 9.09 -14.87
CA ARG A 60 14.87 7.90 -15.49
C ARG A 60 14.40 6.59 -14.85
N SER A 61 13.32 6.66 -14.07
CA SER A 61 12.71 5.51 -13.41
C SER A 61 11.67 4.86 -14.32
N TYR A 62 11.56 3.54 -14.31
CA TYR A 62 10.45 2.85 -14.98
C TYR A 62 9.09 3.14 -14.33
N THR A 63 9.07 3.59 -13.08
CA THR A 63 7.86 4.14 -12.43
C THR A 63 7.46 5.52 -12.95
N ASN A 64 8.24 6.14 -13.84
CA ASN A 64 7.80 7.33 -14.55
C ASN A 64 7.19 6.90 -15.91
N PRO A 65 5.88 7.10 -16.14
CA PRO A 65 5.23 6.65 -17.35
C PRO A 65 5.75 7.37 -18.60
N ALA A 66 6.15 8.64 -18.50
CA ALA A 66 6.73 9.36 -19.64
C ALA A 66 8.08 8.78 -20.04
N TYR A 67 8.91 8.41 -19.07
CA TYR A 67 10.18 7.74 -19.32
C TYR A 67 9.96 6.34 -19.91
N ALA A 68 9.10 5.51 -19.31
CA ALA A 68 8.81 4.18 -19.80
C ALA A 68 8.24 4.18 -21.23
N VAL A 69 7.31 5.09 -21.54
CA VAL A 69 6.76 5.25 -22.91
C VAL A 69 7.84 5.70 -23.90
N SER A 70 8.78 6.55 -23.49
CA SER A 70 9.88 6.98 -24.37
C SER A 70 10.79 5.81 -24.79
N LEU A 71 10.89 4.76 -23.97
CA LEU A 71 11.71 3.58 -24.23
C LEU A 71 10.94 2.47 -24.97
N PHE A 72 9.72 2.19 -24.53
CA PHE A 72 8.98 1.00 -24.93
C PHE A 72 7.82 1.29 -25.89
N GLY A 73 7.56 2.56 -26.20
CA GLY A 73 6.37 2.99 -26.94
C GLY A 73 5.12 3.08 -26.04
N GLU A 74 4.05 3.67 -26.57
CA GLU A 74 2.90 4.10 -25.76
C GLU A 74 2.20 2.96 -25.03
N ARG A 75 1.82 1.89 -25.74
CA ARG A 75 1.06 0.77 -25.15
C ARG A 75 1.90 -0.01 -24.15
N MET A 76 3.10 -0.40 -24.54
CA MET A 76 3.97 -1.23 -23.71
C MET A 76 4.56 -0.44 -22.53
N GLY A 77 4.98 0.81 -22.76
CA GLY A 77 5.54 1.66 -21.70
C GLY A 77 4.56 1.92 -20.56
N LYS A 78 3.27 2.13 -20.87
CA LYS A 78 2.20 2.24 -19.87
C LYS A 78 2.04 0.99 -19.01
N LEU A 79 2.13 -0.20 -19.62
CA LEU A 79 2.01 -1.48 -18.91
C LEU A 79 3.24 -1.74 -18.02
N LEU A 80 4.44 -1.52 -18.55
CA LEU A 80 5.68 -1.73 -17.81
C LEU A 80 5.88 -0.70 -16.69
N SER A 81 5.38 0.53 -16.88
CA SER A 81 5.36 1.53 -15.81
C SER A 81 4.40 1.18 -14.68
N PHE A 82 3.18 0.74 -15.02
CA PHE A 82 2.25 0.18 -14.04
C PHE A 82 2.88 -0.97 -13.27
N LEU A 83 3.51 -1.93 -13.98
CA LEU A 83 4.14 -3.08 -13.36
C LEU A 83 5.24 -2.64 -12.40
N ALA A 84 6.18 -1.79 -12.84
CA ALA A 84 7.27 -1.29 -11.99
C ALA A 84 6.75 -0.61 -10.72
N TYR A 85 5.70 0.21 -10.82
CA TYR A 85 5.09 0.84 -9.64
C TYR A 85 4.42 -0.17 -8.71
N GLU A 86 3.73 -1.17 -9.25
CA GLU A 86 3.14 -2.24 -8.45
C GLU A 86 4.23 -3.03 -7.69
N LEU A 87 5.38 -3.30 -8.32
CA LEU A 87 6.53 -3.99 -7.71
C LEU A 87 7.12 -3.24 -6.51
N THR A 88 6.99 -1.91 -6.42
CA THR A 88 7.45 -1.12 -5.25
C THR A 88 6.83 -1.57 -3.93
N SER A 89 5.67 -2.20 -3.98
CA SER A 89 4.95 -2.76 -2.82
C SER A 89 5.74 -3.85 -2.10
N VAL A 90 6.73 -4.47 -2.76
CA VAL A 90 7.57 -5.50 -2.15
C VAL A 90 8.34 -4.99 -0.93
N ILE A 91 8.72 -3.71 -0.90
CA ILE A 91 9.51 -3.13 0.20
C ILE A 91 8.76 -3.24 1.54
N PRO A 92 7.55 -2.66 1.69
CA PRO A 92 6.78 -2.79 2.93
C PRO A 92 6.32 -4.23 3.21
N MET A 93 6.04 -5.04 2.17
CA MET A 93 5.67 -6.45 2.34
C MET A 93 6.81 -7.30 2.93
N ARG A 94 8.07 -7.00 2.60
CA ARG A 94 9.23 -7.66 3.24
C ARG A 94 9.28 -7.38 4.73
N ALA A 95 8.99 -6.15 5.15
CA ALA A 95 8.97 -5.79 6.57
C ALA A 95 7.83 -6.50 7.33
N GLU A 96 6.65 -6.65 6.72
CA GLU A 96 5.52 -7.38 7.32
C GLU A 96 5.72 -8.92 7.37
N GLY A 97 6.75 -9.43 6.70
CA GLY A 97 7.17 -10.82 6.77
C GLY A 97 6.07 -11.78 6.31
N ASP A 98 5.83 -12.82 7.12
CA ASP A 98 4.93 -13.92 6.78
C ASP A 98 3.47 -13.49 6.57
N ILE A 99 3.03 -12.38 7.19
CA ILE A 99 1.67 -11.85 7.03
C ILE A 99 1.41 -11.43 5.58
N ARG A 100 2.46 -11.04 4.84
CA ARG A 100 2.42 -10.60 3.44
C ARG A 100 3.19 -11.52 2.50
N LEU A 101 3.46 -12.77 2.93
CA LEU A 101 4.19 -13.72 2.10
C LEU A 101 3.43 -14.04 0.81
N GLU A 102 2.10 -14.16 0.88
CA GLU A 102 1.26 -14.43 -0.29
C GLU A 102 1.30 -13.26 -1.27
N ASP A 103 0.96 -12.05 -0.82
CA ASP A 103 1.02 -10.81 -1.61
C ASP A 103 2.39 -10.65 -2.33
N ARG A 104 3.50 -10.89 -1.61
CA ARG A 104 4.85 -10.82 -2.20
C ARG A 104 5.07 -11.90 -3.25
N THR A 105 4.67 -13.14 -2.95
CA THR A 105 4.92 -14.29 -3.84
C THR A 105 4.18 -14.14 -5.15
N ILE A 106 2.90 -13.76 -5.09
CA ILE A 106 2.08 -13.58 -6.30
C ILE A 106 2.59 -12.42 -7.16
N LEU A 107 3.16 -11.39 -6.54
CA LEU A 107 3.76 -10.25 -7.26
C LEU A 107 5.05 -10.64 -7.99
N CYS A 108 5.90 -11.44 -7.35
CA CYS A 108 7.08 -12.03 -8.01
C CYS A 108 6.67 -12.97 -9.15
N GLU A 109 5.63 -13.78 -8.97
CA GLU A 109 5.10 -14.66 -10.00
C GLU A 109 4.54 -13.88 -11.19
N LEU A 110 3.75 -12.81 -10.96
CA LEU A 110 3.29 -11.90 -12.02
C LEU A 110 4.47 -11.37 -12.84
N PHE A 111 5.51 -10.88 -12.16
CA PHE A 111 6.69 -10.36 -12.84
C PHE A 111 7.39 -11.43 -13.70
N LEU A 112 7.53 -12.65 -13.18
CA LEU A 112 8.12 -13.78 -13.91
C LEU A 112 7.25 -14.26 -15.07
N GLU A 113 5.93 -14.21 -14.93
CA GLU A 113 4.98 -14.51 -16.01
C GLU A 113 5.11 -13.49 -17.14
N CYS A 114 5.15 -12.19 -16.80
CA CYS A 114 5.43 -11.12 -17.75
C CYS A 114 6.76 -11.37 -18.47
N TYR A 115 7.85 -11.63 -17.75
CA TYR A 115 9.15 -11.96 -18.35
C TYR A 115 9.08 -13.16 -19.29
N THR A 116 8.37 -14.22 -18.88
CA THR A 116 8.21 -15.44 -19.67
C THR A 116 7.48 -15.18 -20.98
N ALA A 117 6.49 -14.29 -20.99
CA ALA A 117 5.80 -13.88 -22.22
C ALA A 117 6.76 -13.20 -23.22
N PHE A 118 7.66 -12.34 -22.74
CA PHE A 118 8.70 -11.73 -23.57
C PHE A 118 9.70 -12.76 -24.12
N MET A 119 10.06 -13.76 -23.31
CA MET A 119 10.97 -14.83 -23.70
C MET A 119 10.39 -15.73 -24.79
N ALA A 120 9.11 -16.09 -24.69
CA ALA A 120 8.42 -16.89 -25.69
C ALA A 120 8.41 -16.19 -27.06
N GLU A 121 8.03 -14.91 -27.08
CA GLU A 121 8.01 -14.09 -28.29
C GLU A 121 9.40 -13.93 -28.93
N SER A 122 10.42 -13.75 -28.09
CA SER A 122 11.81 -13.64 -28.56
C SER A 122 12.31 -14.95 -29.18
N ALA A 123 11.89 -16.10 -28.65
CA ALA A 123 12.27 -17.41 -29.19
C ALA A 123 11.60 -17.70 -30.54
N ASP A 124 10.33 -17.31 -30.71
CA ASP A 124 9.57 -17.51 -31.96
C ASP A 124 10.11 -16.64 -33.11
N THR A 125 10.70 -15.47 -32.78
CA THR A 125 11.37 -14.60 -33.76
C THR A 125 12.70 -15.19 -34.28
N ILE A 126 13.24 -16.21 -33.62
CA ILE A 126 14.53 -16.85 -33.94
C ILE A 126 14.37 -18.17 -34.75
N GLY A 127 13.14 -18.64 -35.00
CA GLY A 127 12.87 -19.92 -35.68
C GLY A 127 12.89 -19.92 -37.22
N ASP A 128 13.69 -20.85 -37.80
CA ASP A 128 13.74 -21.36 -39.19
C ASP A 128 14.16 -20.43 -40.36
N GLY A 129 15.00 -19.41 -40.11
CA GLY A 129 15.63 -18.59 -41.16
C GLY A 129 17.13 -18.85 -41.32
N ASP A 130 17.55 -19.23 -42.53
CA ASP A 130 18.95 -19.38 -42.94
C ASP A 130 19.82 -18.14 -42.59
N SER A 131 21.07 -18.45 -42.27
CA SER A 131 22.20 -17.59 -41.91
C SER A 131 22.26 -16.18 -42.54
N GLY A 132 22.55 -15.17 -41.69
CA GLY A 132 23.32 -13.99 -42.12
C GLY A 132 22.88 -12.61 -41.64
N SER A 133 21.69 -12.44 -41.07
CA SER A 133 21.22 -11.14 -40.57
C SER A 133 20.79 -11.22 -39.11
N ALA A 134 21.30 -10.30 -38.28
CA ALA A 134 20.84 -10.14 -36.90
C ALA A 134 19.31 -9.94 -36.91
N PRO A 135 18.54 -10.67 -36.09
CA PRO A 135 17.09 -10.51 -36.03
C PRO A 135 16.76 -9.05 -35.70
N ASP A 136 15.79 -8.45 -36.41
CA ASP A 136 15.24 -7.13 -36.07
C ASP A 136 14.50 -7.28 -34.73
N PRO A 137 14.99 -6.71 -33.62
CA PRO A 137 14.56 -7.02 -32.25
C PRO A 137 13.23 -6.34 -31.87
N LYS A 138 12.31 -6.21 -32.82
CA LYS A 138 11.01 -5.59 -32.57
C LYS A 138 10.08 -6.61 -31.93
N ILE A 139 9.92 -6.47 -30.61
CA ILE A 139 8.88 -7.16 -29.87
C ILE A 139 7.51 -6.72 -30.42
N PRO A 140 6.62 -7.64 -30.83
CA PRO A 140 5.38 -7.28 -31.48
C PRO A 140 4.39 -6.54 -30.59
N ASP A 141 3.58 -5.68 -31.22
CA ASP A 141 2.44 -5.00 -30.57
C ASP A 141 1.38 -5.95 -30.01
N MET A 142 1.35 -7.21 -30.48
CA MET A 142 0.46 -8.25 -29.94
C MET A 142 0.84 -8.62 -28.50
N LEU A 143 2.13 -8.66 -28.16
CA LEU A 143 2.60 -8.97 -26.81
C LEU A 143 2.08 -7.97 -25.78
N ALA A 144 1.91 -6.69 -26.15
CA ALA A 144 1.30 -5.71 -25.26
C ALA A 144 -0.15 -6.07 -24.89
N GLY A 145 -0.89 -6.73 -25.79
CA GLY A 145 -2.24 -7.25 -25.50
C GLY A 145 -2.21 -8.46 -24.55
N ASP A 146 -1.23 -9.35 -24.72
CA ASP A 146 -1.04 -10.50 -23.84
C ASP A 146 -0.61 -10.05 -22.45
N LEU A 147 0.34 -9.12 -22.35
CA LEU A 147 0.79 -8.54 -21.09
C LEU A 147 -0.34 -7.82 -20.35
N HIS A 148 -1.18 -7.08 -21.07
CA HIS A 148 -2.38 -6.46 -20.49
C HIS A 148 -3.33 -7.53 -19.92
N SER A 149 -3.51 -8.64 -20.63
CA SER A 149 -4.34 -9.76 -20.18
C SER A 149 -3.77 -10.45 -18.94
N ILE A 150 -2.45 -10.70 -18.91
CA ILE A 150 -1.73 -11.27 -17.76
C ILE A 150 -1.96 -10.40 -16.52
N ILE A 151 -1.71 -9.09 -16.62
CA ILE A 151 -1.88 -8.16 -15.50
C ILE A 151 -3.34 -8.10 -15.05
N ARG A 152 -4.30 -8.00 -15.98
CA ARG A 152 -5.73 -7.94 -15.62
C ARG A 152 -6.21 -9.23 -14.95
N ASN A 153 -5.76 -10.38 -15.43
CA ASN A 153 -6.09 -11.67 -14.84
C ASN A 153 -5.50 -11.79 -13.43
N PHE A 154 -4.22 -11.46 -13.25
CA PHE A 154 -3.59 -11.39 -11.92
C PHE A 154 -4.43 -10.57 -10.92
N ILE A 155 -4.83 -9.36 -11.30
CA ILE A 155 -5.62 -8.48 -10.43
C ILE A 155 -6.98 -9.11 -10.09
N THR A 156 -7.62 -9.76 -11.07
CA THR A 156 -8.94 -10.37 -10.91
C THR A 156 -8.88 -11.65 -10.07
N ASP A 157 -7.89 -12.50 -10.35
CA ASP A 157 -7.70 -13.82 -9.73
C ASP A 157 -7.34 -13.66 -8.26
N TYR A 158 -6.40 -12.76 -7.94
CA TYR A 158 -5.97 -12.47 -6.56
C TYR A 158 -6.80 -11.39 -5.86
N THR A 159 -7.99 -11.08 -6.38
CA THR A 159 -8.93 -10.20 -5.67
C THR A 159 -9.33 -10.78 -4.31
N ASP A 160 -9.46 -12.11 -4.20
CA ASP A 160 -9.78 -12.83 -2.96
C ASP A 160 -8.65 -12.83 -1.92
N VAL A 161 -7.40 -12.62 -2.33
CA VAL A 161 -6.29 -12.32 -1.41
C VAL A 161 -6.35 -10.84 -1.03
N THR A 162 -6.21 -9.94 -2.01
CA THR A 162 -5.99 -8.50 -1.77
C THR A 162 -7.17 -7.82 -1.08
N VAL A 163 -8.41 -8.06 -1.52
CA VAL A 163 -9.62 -7.43 -0.94
C VAL A 163 -9.97 -8.07 0.40
N ALA A 164 -9.85 -9.39 0.52
CA ALA A 164 -10.17 -10.07 1.78
C ALA A 164 -9.18 -9.69 2.88
N ASP A 165 -7.88 -9.63 2.58
CA ASP A 165 -6.88 -9.13 3.53
C ASP A 165 -7.19 -7.72 4.00
N ARG A 166 -7.57 -6.85 3.07
CA ARG A 166 -7.92 -5.48 3.43
C ARG A 166 -9.10 -5.41 4.42
N ILE A 167 -10.09 -6.28 4.25
CA ILE A 167 -11.25 -6.37 5.15
C ILE A 167 -10.83 -6.97 6.50
N ARG A 168 -9.99 -8.01 6.51
CA ARG A 168 -9.44 -8.60 7.74
C ARG A 168 -8.63 -7.59 8.54
N ASP A 169 -7.71 -6.88 7.89
CA ASP A 169 -6.88 -5.83 8.49
C ASP A 169 -7.69 -4.76 9.22
N LEU A 170 -8.88 -4.43 8.70
CA LEU A 170 -9.75 -3.41 9.27
C LEU A 170 -10.26 -3.79 10.67
N VAL A 171 -10.64 -5.07 10.86
CA VAL A 171 -11.45 -5.50 12.00
C VAL A 171 -10.76 -6.49 12.93
N ASP A 172 -9.71 -7.18 12.46
CA ASP A 172 -9.01 -8.23 13.21
C ASP A 172 -7.79 -7.69 13.97
N PRO A 173 -7.86 -7.54 15.31
CA PRO A 173 -6.76 -7.03 16.11
C PRO A 173 -5.59 -8.02 16.27
N SER A 174 -5.73 -9.27 15.81
CA SER A 174 -4.61 -10.23 15.79
C SER A 174 -3.60 -9.94 14.68
N ARG A 175 -4.00 -9.16 13.65
CA ARG A 175 -3.10 -8.64 12.61
C ARG A 175 -2.35 -7.42 13.12
N ASP A 176 -1.32 -7.68 13.92
CA ASP A 176 -0.80 -6.70 14.85
C ASP A 176 0.62 -6.20 14.58
N PHE A 177 1.14 -6.39 13.36
CA PHE A 177 2.49 -5.98 12.95
C PHE A 177 2.90 -4.59 13.47
N ALA A 178 2.17 -3.55 13.09
CA ALA A 178 2.46 -2.18 13.53
C ALA A 178 2.28 -2.00 15.04
N ARG A 179 1.22 -2.58 15.61
CA ARG A 179 0.94 -2.50 17.05
C ARG A 179 2.09 -3.10 17.87
N ARG A 180 2.67 -4.22 17.43
CA ARG A 180 3.80 -4.85 18.11
C ARG A 180 5.03 -3.94 18.12
N ILE A 181 5.39 -3.37 16.97
CA ILE A 181 6.50 -2.38 16.90
C ILE A 181 6.23 -1.24 17.88
N ILE A 182 5.04 -0.64 17.82
CA ILE A 182 4.65 0.49 18.67
C ILE A 182 4.71 0.14 20.16
N MET A 183 4.32 -1.07 20.56
CA MET A 183 4.27 -1.45 21.97
C MET A 183 5.60 -2.00 22.51
N GLU A 184 6.44 -2.59 21.67
CA GLU A 184 7.64 -3.35 22.09
C GLU A 184 8.97 -2.63 21.82
N ALA A 185 9.05 -1.73 20.83
CA ALA A 185 10.30 -1.04 20.48
C ALA A 185 10.70 0.03 21.51
N ASP A 186 11.98 0.40 21.53
CA ASP A 186 12.42 1.61 22.21
C ASP A 186 12.07 2.85 21.37
N LEU A 187 11.13 3.68 21.85
CA LEU A 187 10.68 4.87 21.14
C LEU A 187 11.48 6.13 21.49
N SER A 188 12.56 5.99 22.26
CA SER A 188 13.48 7.11 22.52
C SER A 188 14.46 7.35 21.37
N ASP A 189 14.67 6.34 20.51
CA ASP A 189 15.51 6.40 19.32
C ASP A 189 14.64 6.23 18.05
N PRO A 190 14.51 7.25 17.18
CA PRO A 190 13.71 7.17 15.94
C PRO A 190 14.12 6.07 14.95
N ALA A 191 15.23 5.36 15.15
CA ALA A 191 15.61 4.21 14.32
C ALA A 191 14.56 3.08 14.29
N TYR A 192 13.67 2.97 15.29
CA TYR A 192 12.58 1.99 15.25
C TYR A 192 11.64 2.19 14.06
N LEU A 193 11.56 3.40 13.49
CA LEU A 193 10.68 3.73 12.37
C LEU A 193 10.97 2.87 11.14
N ASP A 194 12.23 2.44 10.97
CA ASP A 194 12.66 1.59 9.86
C ASP A 194 12.05 0.18 9.93
N LEU A 195 11.64 -0.27 11.13
CA LEU A 195 10.97 -1.55 11.31
C LEU A 195 9.61 -1.62 10.61
N PHE A 196 8.98 -0.48 10.34
CA PHE A 196 7.71 -0.43 9.61
C PHE A 196 7.86 -0.70 8.12
N GLY A 197 9.08 -0.65 7.56
CA GLY A 197 9.30 -0.80 6.12
C GLY A 197 8.62 0.25 5.26
N GLU A 198 8.39 1.45 5.80
CA GLU A 198 7.94 2.63 5.05
C GLU A 198 9.13 3.55 4.76
N TYR A 199 8.95 4.47 3.81
CA TYR A 199 9.89 5.59 3.66
C TYR A 199 9.69 6.56 4.83
N VAL A 200 10.79 6.96 5.47
CA VAL A 200 10.80 7.81 6.66
C VAL A 200 11.73 9.00 6.38
N SER A 201 11.15 10.19 6.23
CA SER A 201 11.93 11.42 6.02
C SER A 201 12.64 11.87 7.30
N GLU A 202 13.61 12.77 7.15
CA GLU A 202 14.25 13.44 8.29
C GLU A 202 13.24 14.22 9.14
N ASP A 203 12.21 14.82 8.53
CA ASP A 203 11.16 15.52 9.28
C ASP A 203 10.31 14.55 10.12
N THR A 204 10.01 13.36 9.60
CA THR A 204 9.32 12.33 10.39
C THR A 204 10.20 11.84 11.55
N ARG A 205 11.51 11.68 11.36
CA ARG A 205 12.44 11.34 12.45
C ARG A 205 12.55 12.47 13.47
N ARG A 206 12.60 13.73 13.03
CA ARG A 206 12.62 14.92 13.89
C ARG A 206 11.34 15.01 14.72
N LEU A 207 10.18 14.72 14.14
CA LEU A 207 8.90 14.66 14.86
C LEU A 207 8.94 13.57 15.95
N ALA A 208 9.35 12.35 15.62
CA ALA A 208 9.46 11.26 16.59
C ALA A 208 10.44 11.61 17.72
N GLY A 209 11.60 12.17 17.37
CA GLY A 209 12.62 12.62 18.32
C GLY A 209 12.10 13.72 19.25
N PHE A 210 11.38 14.71 18.72
CA PHE A 210 10.73 15.73 19.53
C PHE A 210 9.70 15.13 20.50
N LEU A 211 8.81 14.27 20.01
CA LEU A 211 7.83 13.60 20.87
C LEU A 211 8.50 12.76 21.95
N ALA A 212 9.66 12.17 21.71
CA ALA A 212 10.44 11.44 22.71
C ALA A 212 10.97 12.35 23.85
N THR A 213 11.15 13.65 23.61
CA THR A 213 11.58 14.61 24.64
C THR A 213 10.46 15.05 25.58
N LEU A 214 9.19 14.90 25.18
CA LEU A 214 8.07 15.41 25.97
C LEU A 214 7.92 14.67 27.31
N PRO A 215 7.54 15.36 28.39
CA PRO A 215 7.10 14.72 29.63
C PRO A 215 6.03 13.66 29.39
N GLU A 216 6.07 12.60 30.19
CA GLU A 216 5.09 11.51 30.12
C GLU A 216 3.65 11.98 30.43
N GLU A 217 3.51 13.01 31.26
CA GLU A 217 2.21 13.64 31.55
C GLU A 217 1.60 14.28 30.30
N ASP A 218 2.41 14.96 29.49
CA ASP A 218 1.96 15.64 28.27
C ASP A 218 1.51 14.64 27.20
N ILE A 219 2.29 13.57 26.99
CA ILE A 219 1.91 12.49 26.06
C ILE A 219 0.60 11.84 26.48
N ARG A 220 0.38 11.61 27.78
CA ARG A 220 -0.89 11.06 28.29
C ARG A 220 -2.05 12.04 28.15
N SER A 221 -1.80 13.33 28.36
CA SER A 221 -2.80 14.39 28.16
C SER A 221 -3.26 14.46 26.70
N MET A 222 -2.31 14.45 25.76
CA MET A 222 -2.58 14.42 24.32
C MET A 222 -3.35 13.15 23.93
N ALA A 223 -2.89 11.97 24.38
CA ALA A 223 -3.58 10.72 24.12
C ALA A 223 -5.00 10.72 24.70
N GLY A 224 -5.18 11.22 25.92
CA GLY A 224 -6.48 11.34 26.58
C GLY A 224 -7.43 12.29 25.86
N THR A 225 -6.92 13.37 25.27
CA THR A 225 -7.72 14.27 24.42
C THR A 225 -8.21 13.55 23.16
N PHE A 226 -7.30 12.84 22.48
CA PHE A 226 -7.61 12.09 21.27
C PHE A 226 -8.62 10.95 21.51
N THR A 227 -8.31 10.06 22.45
CA THR A 227 -9.18 8.90 22.75
C THR A 227 -10.46 9.32 23.46
N GLY A 228 -10.40 10.33 24.32
CA GLY A 228 -11.55 10.92 25.01
C GLY A 228 -12.53 11.54 24.04
N GLY A 229 -12.06 12.23 22.99
CA GLY A 229 -12.90 12.73 21.91
C GLY A 229 -13.69 11.60 21.21
N PHE A 230 -13.02 10.48 20.92
CA PHE A 230 -13.67 9.31 20.32
C PHE A 230 -14.74 8.69 21.24
N ILE A 231 -14.40 8.46 22.51
CA ILE A 231 -15.30 7.85 23.51
C ILE A 231 -16.50 8.75 23.80
N LYS A 232 -16.27 10.05 24.01
CA LYS A 232 -17.34 11.05 24.21
C LYS A 232 -18.27 11.14 23.00
N GLY A 233 -17.77 10.85 21.80
CA GLY A 233 -18.59 10.70 20.60
C GLY A 233 -19.71 9.66 20.76
N PHE A 234 -19.45 8.53 21.42
CA PHE A 234 -20.49 7.54 21.75
C PHE A 234 -21.51 8.09 22.75
N GLU A 235 -21.04 8.71 23.83
CA GLU A 235 -21.90 9.27 24.88
C GLU A 235 -22.85 10.35 24.34
N THR A 236 -22.31 11.32 23.60
CA THR A 236 -23.07 12.46 23.04
C THR A 236 -24.12 12.04 22.03
N THR A 237 -23.93 10.91 21.36
CA THR A 237 -24.85 10.38 20.36
C THR A 237 -25.76 9.26 20.90
N GLY A 238 -25.71 8.99 22.21
CA GLY A 238 -26.54 7.96 22.85
C GLY A 238 -26.18 6.52 22.45
N LYS A 239 -24.96 6.29 21.96
CA LYS A 239 -24.47 4.99 21.50
C LYS A 239 -23.79 4.25 22.65
N ASP A 240 -24.04 2.95 22.75
CA ASP A 240 -23.44 2.10 23.78
C ASP A 240 -22.09 1.54 23.33
N ILE A 241 -21.00 2.15 23.81
CA ILE A 241 -19.62 1.73 23.50
C ILE A 241 -19.30 0.33 24.04
N SER A 242 -20.00 -0.18 25.06
CA SER A 242 -19.72 -1.49 25.64
C SER A 242 -20.00 -2.67 24.69
N LYS A 243 -20.83 -2.42 23.67
CA LYS A 243 -21.12 -3.34 22.56
C LYS A 243 -19.99 -3.42 21.54
N LYS A 244 -19.01 -2.53 21.62
CA LYS A 244 -17.86 -2.48 20.71
C LYS A 244 -16.62 -3.10 21.34
N LYS A 245 -15.71 -3.60 20.51
CA LYS A 245 -14.50 -4.30 20.93
C LYS A 245 -13.23 -3.80 20.26
N THR A 246 -13.33 -3.24 19.05
CA THR A 246 -12.15 -2.86 18.27
C THR A 246 -12.29 -1.45 17.73
N VAL A 247 -11.27 -0.61 17.92
CA VAL A 247 -11.12 0.70 17.29
C VAL A 247 -9.95 0.67 16.31
N ASN A 248 -10.05 1.39 15.20
CA ASN A 248 -8.95 1.49 14.24
C ASN A 248 -8.21 2.82 14.39
N ILE A 249 -6.91 2.79 14.70
CA ILE A 249 -6.08 3.99 14.66
C ILE A 249 -5.48 4.14 13.25
N ARG A 250 -5.61 5.34 12.67
CA ARG A 250 -4.98 5.73 11.40
C ARG A 250 -4.10 6.95 11.64
N TYR A 251 -2.86 6.91 11.17
CA TYR A 251 -1.90 7.96 11.44
C TYR A 251 -0.75 7.94 10.42
N LYS A 252 0.12 8.95 10.47
CA LYS A 252 1.40 8.94 9.74
C LYS A 252 2.53 8.61 10.70
N LEU A 253 3.56 7.92 10.23
CA LEU A 253 4.69 7.60 11.10
C LEU A 253 5.28 8.86 11.75
N GLY A 254 5.90 8.68 12.92
CA GLY A 254 6.47 9.74 13.75
C GLY A 254 5.67 10.05 15.01
N PHE A 255 4.44 9.52 15.14
CA PHE A 255 3.58 9.70 16.32
C PHE A 255 3.52 8.49 17.25
N GLU A 256 4.41 7.51 17.12
CA GLU A 256 4.27 6.19 17.76
C GLU A 256 4.25 6.28 19.29
N ARG A 257 4.98 7.22 19.88
CA ARG A 257 4.92 7.44 21.35
C ARG A 257 3.53 7.87 21.81
N LEU A 258 2.87 8.75 21.04
CA LEU A 258 1.49 9.17 21.28
C LEU A 258 0.50 8.03 20.97
N VAL A 259 0.73 7.27 19.89
CA VAL A 259 -0.11 6.12 19.52
C VAL A 259 -0.03 5.02 20.57
N ARG A 260 1.15 4.74 21.15
CA ARG A 260 1.33 3.80 22.28
C ARG A 260 0.43 4.20 23.45
N ALA A 261 0.51 5.46 23.89
CA ALA A 261 -0.36 5.97 24.96
C ALA A 261 -1.86 5.91 24.60
N SER A 262 -2.19 6.14 23.33
CA SER A 262 -3.56 6.03 22.82
C SER A 262 -4.09 4.59 22.84
N VAL A 263 -3.26 3.61 22.46
CA VAL A 263 -3.58 2.17 22.54
C VAL A 263 -3.87 1.77 23.99
N GLU A 264 -3.02 2.18 24.92
CA GLU A 264 -3.25 1.93 26.35
C GLU A 264 -4.53 2.58 26.86
N SER A 265 -4.82 3.81 26.40
CA SER A 265 -6.05 4.52 26.76
C SER A 265 -7.30 3.82 26.22
N PHE A 266 -7.31 3.34 24.98
CA PHE A 266 -8.43 2.59 24.42
C PHE A 266 -8.62 1.25 25.13
N ARG A 267 -7.53 0.55 25.49
CA ARG A 267 -7.60 -0.70 26.27
C ARG A 267 -8.23 -0.48 27.63
N LYS A 268 -7.95 0.64 28.32
CA LYS A 268 -8.63 1.02 29.57
C LYS A 268 -10.14 1.23 29.38
N ALA A 269 -10.57 1.64 28.20
CA ALA A 269 -11.97 1.77 27.82
C ALA A 269 -12.60 0.45 27.29
N GLY A 270 -11.87 -0.67 27.35
CA GLY A 270 -12.37 -1.98 26.92
C GLY A 270 -12.33 -2.22 25.41
N LEU A 271 -11.55 -1.43 24.67
CA LEU A 271 -11.36 -1.57 23.22
C LEU A 271 -9.93 -2.05 22.92
N ASP A 272 -9.79 -3.10 22.10
CA ASP A 272 -8.53 -3.40 21.43
C ASP A 272 -8.39 -2.53 20.16
N VAL A 273 -7.20 -2.55 19.55
CA VAL A 273 -6.85 -1.62 18.47
C VAL A 273 -6.35 -2.36 17.23
N THR A 274 -6.91 -2.03 16.06
CA THR A 274 -6.34 -2.37 14.75
C THR A 274 -5.51 -1.20 14.22
N ILE A 275 -4.29 -1.50 13.76
CA ILE A 275 -3.36 -0.54 13.14
C ILE A 275 -2.79 -1.21 11.88
N TYR A 276 -3.41 -0.95 10.74
CA TYR A 276 -3.07 -1.60 9.47
C TYR A 276 -2.48 -0.61 8.47
N ARG A 277 -1.67 -1.12 7.53
CA ARG A 277 -0.97 -0.30 6.54
C ARG A 277 -1.94 0.29 5.51
N ARG A 278 -1.58 1.42 4.90
CA ARG A 278 -2.22 1.88 3.68
C ARG A 278 -2.30 0.76 2.61
N PRO A 279 -3.28 0.79 1.69
CA PRO A 279 -3.31 -0.12 0.56
C PRO A 279 -2.03 -0.01 -0.28
N LEU A 280 -1.53 -1.18 -0.71
CA LEU A 280 -0.35 -1.31 -1.56
C LEU A 280 -0.75 -1.66 -2.99
N HIS A 281 -1.46 -2.78 -3.19
CA HIS A 281 -1.89 -3.25 -4.51
C HIS A 281 -2.87 -2.32 -5.23
N ALA A 282 -2.73 -2.18 -6.54
CA ALA A 282 -3.63 -1.40 -7.40
C ALA A 282 -5.11 -1.77 -7.20
N ALA A 283 -5.38 -3.06 -6.97
CA ALA A 283 -6.72 -3.61 -6.72
C ALA A 283 -7.46 -2.95 -5.54
N VAL A 284 -6.72 -2.43 -4.54
CA VAL A 284 -7.27 -1.86 -3.30
C VAL A 284 -6.84 -0.41 -3.03
N ARG A 285 -5.99 0.18 -3.90
CA ARG A 285 -5.71 1.63 -3.89
C ARG A 285 -6.98 2.43 -4.25
N ASN A 286 -7.03 3.69 -3.80
CA ASN A 286 -8.12 4.61 -4.11
C ASN A 286 -7.56 6.01 -4.35
N GLY A 287 -7.05 6.23 -5.57
CA GLY A 287 -6.30 7.43 -5.90
C GLY A 287 -5.10 7.62 -4.97
N LEU A 288 -4.92 8.87 -4.53
CA LEU A 288 -3.85 9.27 -3.61
C LEU A 288 -4.14 8.99 -2.13
N THR A 289 -5.29 8.38 -1.82
CA THR A 289 -5.71 8.22 -0.41
C THR A 289 -4.87 7.15 0.29
N ARG A 290 -4.19 7.52 1.37
CA ARG A 290 -3.38 6.61 2.20
C ARG A 290 -4.09 6.24 3.51
N ILE A 291 -5.18 5.46 3.43
CA ILE A 291 -5.98 5.05 4.60
C ILE A 291 -5.29 3.94 5.40
N GLY A 292 -4.92 4.22 6.65
CA GLY A 292 -4.24 3.28 7.55
C GLY A 292 -3.11 4.00 8.27
N TYR A 293 -2.04 3.28 8.61
CA TYR A 293 -0.74 3.90 8.82
C TYR A 293 0.07 3.96 7.52
N SER A 294 0.95 4.95 7.42
CA SER A 294 1.96 5.03 6.35
C SER A 294 3.10 5.95 6.78
N GLY A 295 4.28 5.79 6.21
CA GLY A 295 5.31 6.81 6.25
C GLY A 295 5.05 7.93 5.25
N ASP A 296 6.12 8.60 4.86
CA ASP A 296 6.08 9.73 3.95
C ASP A 296 5.89 9.29 2.49
N PRO A 297 5.39 10.16 1.61
CA PRO A 297 5.54 9.95 0.18
C PRO A 297 7.02 9.92 -0.17
N VAL A 298 7.49 8.82 -0.75
CA VAL A 298 8.87 8.75 -1.27
C VAL A 298 9.05 9.70 -2.45
N ASN A 299 8.01 9.80 -3.29
CA ASN A 299 7.94 10.71 -4.42
C ASN A 299 6.47 10.98 -4.74
N GLU A 300 6.01 12.22 -4.50
CA GLU A 300 4.60 12.61 -4.70
C GLU A 300 4.20 12.63 -6.18
N GLN A 301 5.14 12.93 -7.08
CA GLN A 301 4.89 12.87 -8.52
C GLN A 301 4.69 11.43 -9.00
N MET A 302 5.43 10.48 -8.45
CA MET A 302 5.22 9.05 -8.73
C MET A 302 3.83 8.59 -8.27
N ASP A 303 3.44 8.91 -7.03
CA ASP A 303 2.10 8.62 -6.53
C ASP A 303 1.01 9.25 -7.42
N TYR A 304 1.23 10.49 -7.87
CA TYR A 304 0.32 11.22 -8.76
C TYR A 304 0.17 10.54 -10.11
N ASP A 305 1.27 10.16 -10.75
CA ASP A 305 1.27 9.54 -12.07
C ASP A 305 0.58 8.17 -12.11
N HIS A 306 0.51 7.49 -10.96
CA HIS A 306 -0.10 6.17 -10.77
C HIS A 306 -1.48 6.20 -10.07
N ARG A 307 -2.04 7.38 -9.82
CA ARG A 307 -3.30 7.54 -9.06
C ARG A 307 -4.53 6.90 -9.74
N GLU A 308 -4.52 6.80 -11.07
CA GLU A 308 -5.62 6.22 -11.88
C GLU A 308 -5.20 4.94 -12.61
N ASP A 309 -4.21 4.21 -12.07
CA ASP A 309 -3.81 2.89 -12.56
C ASP A 309 -4.97 1.88 -12.64
N GLU A 310 -6.05 2.10 -11.88
CA GLU A 310 -7.27 1.29 -11.97
C GLU A 310 -7.89 1.31 -13.38
N ALA A 311 -7.58 2.31 -14.21
CA ALA A 311 -8.05 2.36 -15.60
C ALA A 311 -7.53 1.19 -16.47
N LEU A 312 -6.43 0.54 -16.08
CA LEU A 312 -5.89 -0.63 -16.77
C LEU A 312 -6.85 -1.82 -16.71
N PHE A 313 -7.52 -2.05 -15.59
CA PHE A 313 -8.27 -3.29 -15.32
C PHE A 313 -9.73 -3.08 -14.95
N LEU A 314 -10.17 -1.84 -14.68
CA LEU A 314 -11.54 -1.56 -14.27
C LEU A 314 -12.51 -1.79 -15.43
N ASP A 315 -13.16 -2.94 -15.40
CA ASP A 315 -14.33 -3.29 -16.20
C ASP A 315 -15.47 -3.80 -15.30
N LYS A 316 -16.63 -4.06 -15.92
CA LYS A 316 -17.81 -4.52 -15.18
C LYS A 316 -17.57 -5.87 -14.51
N ALA A 317 -16.82 -6.79 -15.13
CA ALA A 317 -16.58 -8.12 -14.58
C ALA A 317 -15.71 -8.03 -13.31
N TYR A 318 -14.62 -7.26 -13.37
CA TYR A 318 -13.79 -6.99 -12.22
C TYR A 318 -14.56 -6.29 -11.09
N ALA A 319 -15.40 -5.30 -11.42
CA ALA A 319 -16.22 -4.59 -10.45
C ALA A 319 -17.18 -5.52 -9.69
N GLU A 320 -17.88 -6.43 -10.39
CA GLU A 320 -18.75 -7.42 -9.74
C GLU A 320 -17.92 -8.41 -8.90
N ARG A 321 -16.81 -8.92 -9.43
CA ARG A 321 -15.91 -9.85 -8.71
C ARG A 321 -15.43 -9.24 -7.39
N LYS A 322 -15.00 -7.97 -7.40
CA LYS A 322 -14.59 -7.23 -6.20
C LYS A 322 -15.70 -7.13 -5.16
N LEU A 323 -16.94 -6.91 -5.58
CA LEU A 323 -18.10 -6.83 -4.67
C LEU A 323 -18.49 -8.20 -4.12
N GLU A 324 -18.42 -9.25 -4.92
CA GLU A 324 -18.65 -10.64 -4.49
C GLU A 324 -17.64 -11.06 -3.43
N VAL A 325 -16.34 -10.85 -3.71
CA VAL A 325 -15.26 -11.12 -2.75
C VAL A 325 -15.43 -10.30 -1.49
N ALA A 326 -15.73 -9.00 -1.60
CA ALA A 326 -15.93 -8.17 -0.43
C ALA A 326 -17.04 -8.71 0.48
N ARG A 327 -18.16 -9.14 -0.09
CA ARG A 327 -19.26 -9.75 0.65
C ARG A 327 -18.85 -11.05 1.33
N ALA A 328 -18.15 -11.93 0.61
CA ALA A 328 -17.64 -13.19 1.18
C ALA A 328 -16.67 -12.93 2.35
N ALA A 329 -15.71 -12.02 2.17
CA ALA A 329 -14.74 -11.67 3.20
C ALA A 329 -15.40 -11.04 4.43
N PHE A 330 -16.38 -10.13 4.25
CA PHE A 330 -17.13 -9.58 5.38
C PHE A 330 -17.96 -10.65 6.11
N GLU A 331 -18.51 -11.63 5.39
CA GLU A 331 -19.22 -12.76 6.01
C GLU A 331 -18.29 -13.59 6.90
N GLU A 332 -17.05 -13.84 6.45
CA GLU A 332 -16.03 -14.55 7.23
C GLU A 332 -15.65 -13.81 8.53
N VAL A 333 -15.56 -12.48 8.49
CA VAL A 333 -15.18 -11.65 9.65
C VAL A 333 -16.36 -10.99 10.37
N LYS A 334 -17.60 -11.41 10.10
CA LYS A 334 -18.82 -10.71 10.53
C LYS A 334 -18.90 -10.43 12.03
N GLU A 335 -18.41 -11.34 12.86
CA GLU A 335 -18.42 -11.19 14.31
C GLU A 335 -17.50 -10.04 14.75
N MET A 336 -16.31 -9.94 14.15
CA MET A 336 -15.36 -8.85 14.40
C MET A 336 -15.87 -7.52 13.80
N ALA A 337 -16.47 -7.56 12.61
CA ALA A 337 -17.05 -6.40 11.96
C ALA A 337 -18.21 -5.77 12.76
N ALA A 338 -19.11 -6.60 13.32
CA ALA A 338 -20.27 -6.14 14.08
C ALA A 338 -19.88 -5.32 15.33
N VAL A 339 -18.74 -5.66 15.94
CA VAL A 339 -18.22 -5.00 17.14
C VAL A 339 -17.18 -3.91 16.85
N PHE A 340 -16.99 -3.54 15.58
CA PHE A 340 -16.12 -2.45 15.18
C PHE A 340 -16.67 -1.09 15.65
N ALA A 341 -15.85 -0.34 16.37
CA ALA A 341 -16.18 0.95 16.98
C ALA A 341 -16.04 2.13 16.01
N GLY A 342 -15.26 1.97 14.95
CA GLY A 342 -14.96 3.03 13.99
C GLY A 342 -13.51 3.49 14.00
N PRO A 343 -13.16 4.48 13.14
CA PRO A 343 -11.80 5.00 13.03
C PRO A 343 -11.52 6.13 14.03
N ALA A 344 -10.32 6.15 14.57
CA ALA A 344 -9.72 7.30 15.26
C ALA A 344 -8.50 7.75 14.45
N VAL A 345 -8.51 8.99 13.96
CA VAL A 345 -7.55 9.47 12.96
C VAL A 345 -6.67 10.56 13.52
N MET A 346 -5.36 10.39 13.37
CA MET A 346 -4.37 11.44 13.58
C MET A 346 -3.88 11.95 12.22
N GLU A 347 -4.16 13.21 11.92
CA GLU A 347 -3.71 13.90 10.71
C GLU A 347 -2.56 14.87 11.01
N ARG A 348 -1.98 15.39 9.93
CA ARG A 348 -0.86 16.33 9.95
C ARG A 348 -1.30 17.65 9.32
N PHE A 349 -0.75 18.76 9.78
CA PHE A 349 -0.86 20.05 9.10
C PHE A 349 0.48 20.78 9.09
N GLY A 350 0.60 21.80 8.22
CA GLY A 350 1.87 22.53 8.02
C GLY A 350 2.83 21.85 7.05
N MET A 351 2.34 20.90 6.26
CA MET A 351 3.10 20.30 5.15
C MET A 351 3.32 21.32 4.03
N HIS A 352 4.37 21.13 3.23
CA HIS A 352 4.51 21.88 1.97
C HIS A 352 3.45 21.48 0.94
N ASP A 353 3.07 22.45 0.10
CA ASP A 353 2.18 22.18 -1.04
C ASP A 353 2.95 21.44 -2.13
N PHE A 354 2.30 20.43 -2.71
CA PHE A 354 2.78 19.70 -3.88
C PHE A 354 2.00 20.12 -5.13
N GLU A 355 2.71 20.60 -6.14
CA GLU A 355 2.15 20.94 -7.46
C GLU A 355 2.48 19.84 -8.48
N PRO A 356 1.53 18.96 -8.82
CA PRO A 356 1.80 17.86 -9.73
C PRO A 356 1.94 18.31 -11.19
N VAL A 357 2.82 17.63 -11.92
CA VAL A 357 2.91 17.69 -13.38
C VAL A 357 2.03 16.60 -13.97
N ASN A 358 1.25 16.92 -15.00
CA ASN A 358 0.44 15.91 -15.71
C ASN A 358 1.27 15.24 -16.80
N HIS A 359 1.45 13.93 -16.69
CA HIS A 359 1.94 13.09 -17.79
C HIS A 359 0.76 12.49 -18.56
N ARG A 360 0.68 12.75 -19.87
CA ARG A 360 -0.33 12.13 -20.75
C ARG A 360 -0.11 10.63 -20.90
N GLU A 361 1.10 10.19 -20.58
CA GLU A 361 1.54 8.81 -20.56
C GLU A 361 1.01 8.05 -19.33
N SER A 362 0.44 8.71 -18.31
CA SER A 362 -0.24 8.04 -17.20
C SER A 362 -1.52 7.33 -17.65
N TRP A 363 -1.93 6.31 -16.89
CA TRP A 363 -3.28 5.77 -16.97
C TRP A 363 -4.30 6.83 -16.53
N SER A 364 -5.46 6.84 -17.19
CA SER A 364 -6.55 7.75 -16.84
C SER A 364 -7.88 7.08 -17.14
N LEU A 365 -8.82 7.21 -16.22
CA LEU A 365 -10.14 6.63 -16.36
C LEU A 365 -10.89 7.29 -17.52
N SER A 366 -11.64 6.50 -18.28
CA SER A 366 -12.69 7.04 -19.13
C SER A 366 -13.87 7.55 -18.29
N ASP A 367 -14.81 8.30 -18.89
CA ASP A 367 -16.03 8.71 -18.20
C ASP A 367 -16.88 7.51 -17.75
N GLU A 368 -16.92 6.47 -18.58
CA GLU A 368 -17.61 5.21 -18.26
C GLU A 368 -16.95 4.50 -17.07
N GLN A 369 -15.61 4.44 -17.05
CA GLN A 369 -14.85 3.87 -15.94
C GLN A 369 -15.01 4.70 -14.66
N ARG A 370 -15.03 6.04 -14.75
CA ARG A 370 -15.32 6.91 -13.58
C ARG A 370 -16.71 6.62 -13.00
N GLN A 371 -17.72 6.49 -13.85
CA GLN A 371 -19.07 6.14 -13.40
C GLN A 371 -19.12 4.75 -12.76
N LEU A 372 -18.42 3.78 -13.36
CA LEU A 372 -18.31 2.43 -12.82
C LEU A 372 -17.59 2.42 -11.47
N ALA A 373 -16.45 3.09 -11.34
CA ALA A 373 -15.69 3.22 -10.10
C ALA A 373 -16.56 3.81 -8.98
N ASN A 374 -17.28 4.89 -9.26
CA ASN A 374 -18.18 5.52 -8.29
C ASN A 374 -19.33 4.59 -7.87
N THR A 375 -19.92 3.87 -8.82
CA THR A 375 -21.00 2.90 -8.55
C THR A 375 -20.48 1.74 -7.70
N THR A 376 -19.30 1.21 -8.03
CA THR A 376 -18.64 0.14 -7.28
C THR A 376 -18.32 0.60 -5.86
N LYS A 377 -17.79 1.82 -5.67
CA LYS A 377 -17.53 2.41 -4.34
C LYS A 377 -18.81 2.53 -3.51
N ALA A 378 -19.90 2.99 -4.11
CA ALA A 378 -21.20 3.08 -3.44
C ALA A 378 -21.73 1.70 -3.02
N ARG A 379 -21.67 0.70 -3.91
CA ARG A 379 -22.09 -0.69 -3.61
C ARG A 379 -21.19 -1.36 -2.57
N TYR A 380 -19.88 -1.12 -2.62
CA TYR A 380 -18.95 -1.63 -1.61
C TYR A 380 -19.28 -1.04 -0.23
N ALA A 381 -19.56 0.26 -0.15
CA ALA A 381 -19.98 0.91 1.10
C ALA A 381 -21.31 0.35 1.62
N GLN A 382 -22.26 0.01 0.74
CA GLN A 382 -23.49 -0.69 1.12
C GLN A 382 -23.19 -2.05 1.74
N ILE A 383 -22.36 -2.88 1.09
CA ILE A 383 -21.93 -4.17 1.64
C ILE A 383 -21.31 -3.97 3.02
N GLN A 384 -20.34 -3.06 3.15
CA GLN A 384 -19.69 -2.80 4.45
C GLN A 384 -20.71 -2.41 5.53
N ASN A 385 -21.71 -1.60 5.22
CA ASN A 385 -22.74 -1.16 6.18
C ASN A 385 -23.67 -2.31 6.62
N GLU A 386 -23.78 -3.40 5.87
CA GLU A 386 -24.52 -4.60 6.30
C GLU A 386 -23.81 -5.32 7.46
N TYR A 387 -22.48 -5.20 7.56
CA TYR A 387 -21.64 -5.88 8.54
C TYR A 387 -21.10 -4.97 9.65
N ILE A 388 -20.87 -3.69 9.32
CA ILE A 388 -20.42 -2.65 10.25
C ILE A 388 -21.54 -1.64 10.39
N ASP A 389 -22.23 -1.67 11.53
CA ASP A 389 -23.34 -0.76 11.83
C ASP A 389 -22.88 0.72 11.73
N PRO A 390 -23.38 1.49 10.74
CA PRO A 390 -22.99 2.88 10.56
C PRO A 390 -23.52 3.78 11.69
N GLU A 391 -24.66 3.45 12.30
CA GLU A 391 -25.24 4.20 13.41
C GLU A 391 -24.54 3.85 14.73
N GLY A 392 -24.08 2.61 14.89
CA GLY A 392 -23.42 2.13 16.11
C GLY A 392 -21.95 2.50 16.26
N ARG A 393 -21.30 3.16 15.29
CA ARG A 393 -19.87 3.54 15.33
C ARG A 393 -19.62 5.02 15.61
N SER A 394 -18.42 5.37 16.03
CA SER A 394 -17.94 6.75 16.20
C SER A 394 -16.75 7.03 15.27
N TYR A 395 -16.36 8.29 15.21
CA TYR A 395 -15.20 8.76 14.47
C TYR A 395 -14.59 9.96 15.19
N THR A 396 -13.27 10.10 15.13
CA THR A 396 -12.57 11.32 15.58
C THR A 396 -11.41 11.64 14.64
N ILE A 397 -11.12 12.93 14.51
CA ILE A 397 -9.89 13.45 13.89
C ILE A 397 -9.24 14.36 14.91
N ILE A 398 -7.93 14.21 15.07
CA ILE A 398 -7.05 15.21 15.66
C ILE A 398 -5.93 15.48 14.68
N SER A 399 -5.46 16.73 14.59
CA SER A 399 -4.40 17.11 13.67
C SER A 399 -3.26 17.77 14.44
N TYR A 400 -2.03 17.42 14.11
CA TYR A 400 -0.82 17.96 14.74
C TYR A 400 0.07 18.67 13.71
N PRO A 401 0.81 19.72 14.12
CA PRO A 401 1.79 20.34 13.24
C PRO A 401 2.96 19.38 13.02
N VAL A 402 3.63 19.53 11.88
CA VAL A 402 4.88 18.81 11.58
C VAL A 402 6.07 19.75 11.39
N PRO A 403 7.31 19.22 11.44
CA PRO A 403 8.52 20.01 11.26
C PRO A 403 8.58 20.89 10.02
N GLU A 404 7.92 20.49 8.92
CA GLU A 404 7.81 21.26 7.68
C GLU A 404 7.21 22.67 7.86
N ILE A 405 6.47 22.92 8.94
CA ILE A 405 5.88 24.24 9.23
C ILE A 405 6.94 25.31 9.51
N GLY A 406 8.17 24.92 9.82
CA GLY A 406 9.32 25.80 9.93
C GLY A 406 10.14 25.65 11.22
N ALA A 407 10.98 26.65 11.47
CA ALA A 407 11.93 26.64 12.59
C ALA A 407 11.24 26.58 13.96
N ASP A 408 10.09 27.24 14.10
CA ASP A 408 9.34 27.35 15.36
C ASP A 408 8.40 26.14 15.60
N PHE A 409 8.58 25.03 14.85
CA PHE A 409 7.79 23.81 14.94
C PHE A 409 7.48 23.36 16.38
N GLU A 410 8.50 23.30 17.24
CA GLU A 410 8.33 22.78 18.61
C GLU A 410 7.47 23.71 19.48
N GLU A 411 7.60 25.02 19.31
CA GLU A 411 6.78 26.03 20.01
C GLU A 411 5.34 25.97 19.53
N ILE A 412 5.13 25.94 18.20
CA ILE A 412 3.80 25.80 17.59
C ILE A 412 3.13 24.50 18.04
N PHE A 413 3.88 23.39 18.12
CA PHE A 413 3.36 22.12 18.60
C PHE A 413 2.86 22.23 20.04
N LYS A 414 3.71 22.76 20.93
CA LYS A 414 3.39 22.94 22.35
C LYS A 414 2.18 23.84 22.57
N GLU A 415 2.11 24.97 21.86
CA GLU A 415 0.96 25.87 21.91
C GLU A 415 -0.32 25.17 21.40
N THR A 416 -0.23 24.42 20.30
CA THR A 416 -1.39 23.69 19.72
C THR A 416 -2.01 22.71 20.73
N VAL A 417 -1.17 22.06 21.55
CA VAL A 417 -1.61 21.04 22.51
C VAL A 417 -1.67 21.55 23.96
N ASN A 418 -1.37 22.84 24.17
CA ASN A 418 -1.31 23.53 25.46
C ASN A 418 -0.41 22.86 26.51
N ILE A 419 0.84 22.57 26.17
CA ILE A 419 1.86 21.97 27.07
C ILE A 419 3.14 22.80 27.18
#